data_AF-A0A8T7BP28-F1
#
_entry.id   AF-A0A8T7BP28-F1
#
_cell.length_a   1.000
_cell.length_b   1.000
_cell.length_c   1.000
_cell.angle_alpha   90.00
_cell.angle_beta   90.00
_cell.angle_gamma   90.00
#
_symmetry.space_group_name_H-M   'P 1'
#
loop_
_entity.id
_entity.type
_entity.pdbx_description
1 polymer ?
#
loop_
_entity_poly.entity_id
_entity_poly.type
_entity_poly.pdbx_seq_one_letter_code
_entity_poly.pdbx_strand_id
1 'polypeptide(L)'
;VAGSLDYLDRRLAQQEYLVGDRLTEADIRAFVTLVRFDSAYHGLFKINLRRVRDYANLSRYIERIYRLPGIAETVDVEHIKTGYYSVKALNPTGIVPLGPETPW
;
A
#
# COMPACT_ATOMS: atom_id res chain seq x y z
N VAL A 1 -9.21 -9.39 -4.60
CA VAL A 1 -8.29 -8.27 -4.31
C VAL A 1 -8.59 -7.05 -5.18
N ALA A 2 -8.48 -7.12 -6.52
CA ALA A 2 -8.73 -5.97 -7.39
C ALA A 2 -10.12 -5.30 -7.19
N GLY A 3 -11.20 -6.09 -7.21
CA GLY A 3 -12.55 -5.55 -6.96
C GLY A 3 -12.72 -4.91 -5.57
N SER A 4 -11.90 -5.30 -4.58
CA SER A 4 -11.88 -4.66 -3.26
C SER A 4 -11.19 -3.30 -3.32
N LEU A 5 -10.09 -3.15 -4.06
CA LEU A 5 -9.43 -1.85 -4.27
C LEU A 5 -10.35 -0.88 -5.03
N ASP A 6 -11.05 -1.35 -6.07
CA ASP A 6 -12.03 -0.55 -6.80
C ASP A 6 -13.20 -0.09 -5.89
N TYR A 7 -13.64 -0.96 -4.98
CA TYR A 7 -14.65 -0.60 -3.97
C TYR A 7 -14.12 0.46 -3.01
N LEU A 8 -12.91 0.28 -2.46
CA LEU A 8 -12.32 1.22 -1.51
C LEU A 8 -12.06 2.59 -2.15
N ASP A 9 -11.55 2.63 -3.38
CA ASP A 9 -11.32 3.90 -4.07
C ASP A 9 -12.62 4.67 -4.29
N ARG A 10 -13.70 4.00 -4.75
CA ARG A 10 -15.02 4.64 -4.88
C ARG A 10 -15.59 5.08 -3.54
N ARG A 11 -15.38 4.29 -2.48
CA ARG A 11 -15.82 4.64 -1.12
C ARG A 11 -15.11 5.91 -0.63
N LEU A 12 -13.79 5.97 -0.81
CA LEU A 12 -12.93 7.10 -0.41
C LEU A 12 -13.08 8.33 -1.33
N ALA A 13 -13.80 8.22 -2.44
CA ALA A 13 -14.22 9.38 -3.22
C ALA A 13 -15.30 10.22 -2.50
N GLN A 14 -15.99 9.65 -1.51
CA GLN A 14 -17.14 10.28 -0.82
C GLN A 14 -16.85 10.62 0.65
N GLN A 15 -15.75 10.13 1.21
CA GLN A 15 -15.41 10.31 2.62
C GLN A 15 -13.89 10.22 2.83
N GLU A 16 -13.41 10.76 3.93
CA GLU A 16 -11.97 10.86 4.18
C GLU A 16 -11.35 9.54 4.68
N TYR A 17 -12.11 8.77 5.45
CA TYR A 17 -11.67 7.53 6.09
C TYR A 17 -12.64 6.38 5.77
N LEU A 18 -12.27 5.16 6.10
CA LEU A 18 -13.08 3.98 5.80
C LEU A 18 -14.41 3.97 6.55
N VAL A 19 -14.47 4.60 7.73
CA VAL A 19 -15.63 4.64 8.62
C VAL A 19 -16.00 6.09 8.95
N GLY A 20 -16.49 6.84 7.96
CA GLY A 20 -16.97 8.21 8.14
C GLY A 20 -15.85 9.24 8.08
N ASP A 21 -15.89 10.21 9.00
CA ASP A 21 -15.04 11.41 9.03
C ASP A 21 -13.89 11.33 10.06
N ARG A 22 -13.70 10.18 10.70
CA ARG A 22 -12.64 9.98 11.71
C ARG A 22 -11.75 8.81 11.35
N LEU A 23 -10.47 8.97 11.69
CA LEU A 23 -9.49 7.89 11.64
C LEU A 23 -9.88 6.81 12.66
N THR A 24 -9.91 5.56 12.23
CA THR A 24 -10.21 4.39 13.05
C THR A 24 -9.15 3.31 12.90
N GLU A 25 -9.21 2.26 13.70
CA GLU A 25 -8.33 1.08 13.55
C GLU A 25 -8.46 0.45 12.14
N ALA A 26 -9.65 0.49 11.54
CA ALA A 26 -9.87 -0.02 10.19
C ALA A 26 -8.95 0.68 9.18
N ASP A 27 -8.72 1.97 9.36
CA ASP A 27 -7.87 2.76 8.48
C ASP A 27 -6.40 2.36 8.60
N ILE A 28 -5.92 2.17 9.83
CA ILE A 28 -4.55 1.73 10.11
C ILE A 28 -4.30 0.34 9.53
N ARG A 29 -5.26 -0.59 9.68
CA ARG A 29 -5.17 -1.95 9.10
C ARG A 29 -5.16 -1.95 7.58
N ALA A 30 -5.91 -1.06 6.95
CA ALA A 30 -5.84 -0.88 5.51
C ALA A 30 -4.52 -0.25 5.09
N PHE A 31 -4.06 0.80 5.78
CA PHE A 31 -2.82 1.52 5.49
C PHE A 31 -1.61 0.59 5.46
N VAL A 32 -1.44 -0.25 6.49
CA VAL A 32 -0.29 -1.19 6.52
C VAL A 32 -0.28 -2.15 5.33
N THR A 33 -1.45 -2.50 4.79
CA THR A 33 -1.54 -3.31 3.58
C THR A 33 -1.21 -2.48 2.34
N LEU A 34 -1.80 -1.29 2.21
CA LEU A 34 -1.70 -0.44 1.04
C LEU A 34 -0.29 0.12 0.83
N VAL A 35 0.39 0.53 1.90
CA VAL A 35 1.75 1.10 1.84
C VAL A 35 2.80 0.10 1.33
N ARG A 36 2.53 -1.20 1.44
CA ARG A 36 3.38 -2.30 0.95
C ARG A 36 2.97 -2.78 -0.46
N PHE A 37 1.83 -2.33 -0.96
CA PHE A 37 1.20 -2.94 -2.12
C PHE A 37 2.04 -2.78 -3.38
N ASP A 38 2.42 -1.54 -3.71
CA ASP A 38 3.13 -1.26 -4.95
C ASP A 38 4.58 -1.75 -4.91
N SER A 39 5.22 -1.69 -3.74
CA SER A 39 6.62 -2.06 -3.53
C SER A 39 6.88 -3.56 -3.42
N ALA A 40 5.90 -4.34 -2.95
CA ALA A 40 6.04 -5.77 -2.77
C ALA A 40 4.89 -6.58 -3.41
N TYR A 41 3.64 -6.34 -3.02
CA TYR A 41 2.53 -7.26 -3.34
C TYR A 41 2.20 -7.31 -4.83
N HIS A 42 2.20 -6.16 -5.49
CA HIS A 42 1.92 -6.04 -6.91
C HIS A 42 2.85 -6.94 -7.73
N GLY A 43 4.16 -6.88 -7.45
CA GLY A 43 5.16 -7.68 -8.15
C GLY A 43 5.25 -9.12 -7.64
N LEU A 44 5.63 -9.29 -6.37
CA LEU A 44 5.97 -10.60 -5.80
C LEU A 44 4.76 -11.56 -5.79
N PHE A 45 3.59 -11.06 -5.37
CA PHE A 45 2.36 -11.86 -5.28
C PHE A 45 1.54 -11.84 -6.57
N LYS A 46 2.04 -11.16 -7.63
CA LYS A 46 1.40 -11.10 -8.95
C LYS A 46 -0.02 -10.51 -8.90
N ILE A 47 -0.29 -9.65 -7.92
CA ILE A 47 -1.54 -8.90 -7.83
C ILE A 47 -1.39 -7.64 -8.70
N ASN A 48 -1.25 -7.85 -10.01
CA ASN A 48 -0.65 -6.87 -10.92
C ASN A 48 -1.63 -6.27 -11.96
N LEU A 49 -2.93 -6.26 -11.66
CA LEU A 49 -3.92 -5.65 -12.57
C LEU A 49 -3.78 -4.11 -12.60
N ARG A 50 -3.60 -3.49 -11.44
CA ARG A 50 -3.34 -2.05 -11.24
C ARG A 50 -2.55 -1.86 -9.95
N ARG A 51 -1.75 -0.80 -9.89
CA ARG A 51 -1.06 -0.38 -8.67
C ARG A 51 -1.98 0.53 -7.86
N VAL A 52 -1.72 0.64 -6.57
CA VAL A 52 -2.42 1.57 -5.68
C VAL A 52 -2.20 3.01 -6.12
N ARG A 53 -1.01 3.37 -6.61
CA ARG A 53 -0.75 4.71 -7.21
C ARG A 53 -1.62 5.05 -8.42
N ASP A 54 -2.23 4.06 -9.07
CA ASP A 54 -3.13 4.26 -10.22
C ASP A 54 -4.57 4.60 -9.75
N TYR A 55 -4.84 4.59 -8.44
CA TYR A 55 -6.11 4.93 -7.80
C TYR A 55 -6.02 6.27 -7.07
N ALA A 56 -6.75 7.29 -7.56
CA ALA A 56 -6.61 8.66 -7.06
C ALA A 56 -7.04 8.82 -5.58
N ASN A 57 -8.14 8.19 -5.17
CA ASN A 57 -8.65 8.33 -3.80
C ASN A 57 -7.82 7.50 -2.82
N LEU A 58 -7.42 6.29 -3.21
CA LEU A 58 -6.51 5.47 -2.41
C LEU A 58 -5.13 6.13 -2.22
N SER A 59 -4.57 6.73 -3.26
CA SER A 59 -3.28 7.43 -3.17
C SER A 59 -3.35 8.60 -2.18
N ARG A 60 -4.37 9.46 -2.30
CA ARG A 60 -4.61 10.55 -1.35
C ARG A 60 -4.85 10.06 0.07
N TYR A 61 -5.58 8.96 0.22
CA TYR A 61 -5.85 8.35 1.51
C TYR A 61 -4.58 7.83 2.19
N ILE A 62 -3.67 7.19 1.45
CA ILE A 62 -2.38 6.73 1.96
C ILE A 62 -1.51 7.92 2.36
N GLU A 63 -1.40 8.92 1.50
CA GLU A 63 -0.63 10.14 1.78
C GLU A 63 -1.14 10.85 3.05
N ARG A 64 -2.46 10.94 3.23
CA ARG A 64 -3.07 11.51 4.44
C ARG A 64 -2.60 10.78 5.71
N ILE A 65 -2.64 9.44 5.72
CA ILE A 65 -2.24 8.65 6.89
C ILE A 65 -0.72 8.70 7.08
N TYR A 66 0.06 8.64 5.99
CA TYR A 66 1.51 8.70 6.00
C TYR A 66 2.03 10.00 6.63
N ARG A 67 1.33 11.12 6.40
CA ARG A 67 1.66 12.44 6.94
C ARG A 67 1.23 12.67 8.39
N LEU A 68 0.56 11.72 9.03
CA LEU A 68 0.27 11.83 10.46
C LEU A 68 1.60 11.81 11.25
N PRO A 69 1.73 12.60 12.33
CA PRO A 69 2.95 12.65 13.12
C PRO A 69 3.40 11.26 13.58
N GLY A 70 4.65 10.90 13.30
CA GLY A 70 5.23 9.62 13.72
C GLY A 70 4.96 8.44 12.79
N ILE A 71 4.12 8.56 11.75
CA ILE A 71 3.80 7.42 10.86
C ILE A 71 4.90 7.20 9.82
N ALA A 72 5.45 8.25 9.21
CA ALA A 72 6.48 8.13 8.18
C ALA A 72 7.72 7.35 8.69
N GLU A 73 8.08 7.57 9.96
CA GLU A 73 9.18 6.90 10.67
C GLU A 73 8.95 5.39 10.85
N THR A 74 7.72 4.91 10.70
CA THR A 74 7.37 3.48 10.78
C THR A 74 7.42 2.76 9.44
N VAL A 75 7.65 3.48 8.34
CA VAL A 75 7.61 2.94 6.98
C VAL A 75 9.02 2.92 6.38
N ASP A 76 9.65 1.76 6.48
CA ASP A 76 10.93 1.48 5.81
C ASP A 76 10.69 0.63 4.54
N VAL A 77 10.71 1.28 3.37
CA VAL A 77 10.47 0.64 2.08
C VAL A 77 11.58 -0.36 1.73
N GLU A 78 12.83 -0.09 2.11
CA GLU A 78 13.95 -0.99 1.86
C GLU A 78 13.80 -2.27 2.67
N HIS A 79 13.48 -2.15 3.95
CA HIS A 79 13.22 -3.29 4.82
C HIS A 79 12.00 -4.10 4.37
N ILE A 80 10.91 -3.42 3.96
CA ILE A 80 9.72 -4.08 3.38
C ILE A 80 10.14 -4.93 2.17
N LYS A 81 10.84 -4.34 1.20
CA LYS A 81 11.21 -5.03 -0.04
C LYS A 81 12.16 -6.19 0.23
N THR A 82 13.20 -5.97 1.02
CA THR A 82 14.14 -7.03 1.41
C THR A 82 13.44 -8.18 2.11
N GLY A 83 12.51 -7.90 3.03
CA GLY A 83 11.73 -8.92 3.71
C GLY A 83 10.90 -9.78 2.76
N TYR A 84 10.09 -9.16 1.89
CA TYR A 84 9.23 -9.90 0.95
C TYR A 84 10.01 -10.64 -0.13
N TYR A 85 10.97 -9.98 -0.78
CA TYR A 85 11.74 -10.59 -1.87
C TYR A 85 12.76 -11.63 -1.38
N SER A 86 12.97 -11.79 -0.06
CA SER A 86 13.75 -12.89 0.51
C SER A 86 13.03 -14.25 0.48
N VAL A 87 11.69 -14.28 0.27
CA VAL A 87 10.89 -15.50 0.29
C VAL A 87 11.24 -16.40 -0.89
N LYS A 88 12.13 -17.39 -0.67
CA LYS A 88 12.68 -18.26 -1.71
C LYS A 88 11.65 -19.02 -2.53
N ALA A 89 10.53 -19.41 -1.92
CA ALA A 89 9.45 -20.10 -2.62
C ALA A 89 8.79 -19.22 -3.70
N LEU A 90 8.84 -17.89 -3.54
CA LEU A 90 8.23 -16.92 -4.46
C LEU A 90 9.27 -16.20 -5.33
N ASN A 91 10.49 -16.01 -4.81
CA ASN A 91 11.61 -15.35 -5.48
C ASN A 91 12.92 -16.15 -5.29
N PRO A 92 13.14 -17.23 -6.05
CA PRO A 92 14.32 -18.09 -5.89
C PRO A 92 15.65 -17.35 -6.08
N THR A 93 15.69 -16.40 -7.02
CA THR A 93 16.88 -15.61 -7.35
C THR A 93 17.27 -14.63 -6.24
N GLY A 94 16.33 -14.25 -5.37
CA GLY A 94 16.56 -13.27 -4.31
C GLY A 94 16.79 -11.84 -4.83
N ILE A 95 16.53 -11.58 -6.11
CA ILE A 95 16.66 -10.24 -6.68
C ILE A 95 15.58 -9.34 -6.08
N VAL A 96 16.00 -8.21 -5.52
CA VAL A 96 15.11 -7.15 -5.02
C VAL A 96 14.99 -6.08 -6.11
N PRO A 97 13.80 -5.81 -6.66
CA PRO A 97 13.63 -4.77 -7.68
C PRO A 97 13.98 -3.39 -7.15
N LEU A 98 14.47 -2.48 -8.00
CA LEU A 98 14.76 -1.09 -7.61
C LEU A 98 13.48 -0.25 -7.45
N GLY A 99 12.53 -0.39 -8.38
CA GLY A 99 11.26 0.33 -8.32
C GLY A 99 10.17 -0.39 -7.50
N PRO A 100 8.93 0.14 -7.53
CA PRO A 100 8.59 1.50 -7.97
C PRO A 100 9.01 2.55 -6.94
N GLU A 101 9.23 3.80 -7.37
CA GLU A 101 9.25 4.94 -6.45
C GLU A 101 7.85 5.16 -5.87
N THR A 102 7.78 5.27 -4.54
CA THR A 102 6.55 5.56 -3.81
C THR A 102 6.41 7.07 -3.60
N PRO A 103 5.28 7.69 -3.99
CA PRO A 103 5.12 9.15 -4.02
C PRO A 103 4.65 9.79 -2.70
N TRP A 104 4.49 9.01 -1.64
CA TRP A 104 4.04 9.47 -0.32
C TRP A 104 5.21 9.63 0.64
#